data_AF-A0A8X6NP34-F1
#
_entry.id   AF-A0A8X6NP34-F1
#
_cell.length_a   1.000
_cell.length_b   1.000
_cell.length_c   1.000
_cell.angle_alpha   90.00
_cell.angle_beta   90.00
_cell.angle_gamma   90.00
#
_symmetry.space_group_name_H-M   'P 1'
#
loop_
_entity.id
_entity.type
_entity.pdbx_description
1 polymer ?
#
loop_
_entity_poly.entity_id
_entity_poly.type
_entity_poly.pdbx_seq_one_letter_code
_entity_poly.pdbx_strand_id
1 'polypeptide(L)'
;MLLKVFPCIIKHHGSVKYLKYFVSISRQKGSKPRSSSIKILAASSSPVTKPIHNEFDNEKQLKIKDIIRKGDSHFPNTSTSKSSLAEESAHETEIHQHLKPIQSDVITSLSDTSKKETCDAEKESVKLLNTVKPTDLDWRKQVLDVHLLPRHYKGLSKFRLTGLVVITTLAGYGMAPGAFEPITLLCMVLGTGLTSAAANTVNQVLEVPYDSQMARTKNRVLIRGHLTPLHAATFAVCCASIGLSTLYFGTNTLTAALGATNLILYTSIYTPMKRYSIANTWLGSIVGAIPPLMGWAACSGSLSAGAVLMGAILYSWQFPHFNALSWNLRPDYSRAGYRMTSVINPAMCRRVALRHSIGLLVLCSCAPLVDLTTWTFAFDSLPLNCYLIYHSWKFYKDSDTYSARKLFRLSIIYLPALMFLMLVGKKYKKEEKLEEKSS
;
A
#
# COMPACT_ATOMS: atom_id res chain seq x y z
N MET A 1 14.32 28.37 0.96
CA MET A 1 13.61 28.14 2.24
C MET A 1 13.57 26.66 2.70
N LEU A 2 14.25 25.72 2.00
CA LEU A 2 14.22 24.27 2.28
C LEU A 2 15.45 23.71 3.05
N LEU A 3 16.38 24.56 3.48
CA LEU A 3 17.65 24.13 4.09
C LEU A 3 17.75 24.35 5.62
N LYS A 4 16.69 24.80 6.29
CA LYS A 4 16.72 25.13 7.74
C LYS A 4 16.09 24.08 8.67
N VAL A 5 15.67 22.90 8.18
CA VAL A 5 15.02 21.85 9.02
C VAL A 5 15.98 20.71 9.41
N PHE A 6 17.24 20.75 8.98
CA PHE A 6 18.17 19.62 9.12
C PHE A 6 18.83 19.36 10.50
N PRO A 7 18.93 20.27 11.50
CA PRO A 7 19.67 19.92 12.72
C PRO A 7 18.90 19.20 13.83
N CYS A 8 17.57 19.04 13.77
CA CYS A 8 16.81 18.58 14.95
C CYS A 8 16.63 17.04 15.06
N ILE A 9 17.12 16.25 14.09
CA ILE A 9 16.86 14.80 14.01
C ILE A 9 18.03 13.94 14.55
N ILE A 10 19.19 14.53 14.89
CA ILE A 10 20.39 13.78 15.30
C ILE A 10 20.53 13.63 16.83
N LYS A 11 19.56 14.10 17.64
CA LYS A 11 19.67 14.05 19.11
C LYS A 11 18.49 13.32 19.78
N HIS A 12 18.22 12.07 19.38
CA HIS A 12 17.53 11.13 20.26
C HIS A 12 17.97 9.69 19.95
N HIS A 13 18.73 9.12 20.89
CA HIS A 13 19.25 7.76 20.88
C HIS A 13 18.13 6.72 20.82
N GLY A 14 17.98 6.03 19.69
CA GLY A 14 17.08 4.88 19.54
C GLY A 14 17.54 3.83 18.52
N SER A 15 18.29 4.23 17.48
CA SER A 15 18.64 3.33 16.37
C SER A 15 19.83 2.39 16.59
N VAL A 16 20.55 2.49 17.72
CA VAL A 16 21.75 1.65 17.98
C VAL A 16 21.42 0.30 18.64
N LYS A 17 20.18 0.08 19.12
CA LYS A 17 19.80 -1.20 19.76
C LYS A 17 19.61 -2.36 18.76
N TYR A 18 19.28 -2.09 17.50
CA TYR A 18 19.01 -3.14 16.51
C TYR A 18 20.28 -3.75 15.91
N LEU A 19 21.38 -2.99 15.81
CA LEU A 19 22.66 -3.53 15.31
C LEU A 19 23.38 -4.40 16.36
N LYS A 20 23.20 -4.12 17.66
CA LYS A 20 23.77 -4.92 18.75
C LYS A 20 23.16 -6.33 18.87
N TYR A 21 21.87 -6.49 18.55
CA TYR A 21 21.25 -7.82 18.48
C TYR A 21 21.82 -8.69 17.35
N PHE A 22 22.24 -8.06 16.24
CA PHE A 22 22.76 -8.77 15.08
C PHE A 22 24.19 -9.31 15.29
N VAL A 23 25.03 -8.60 16.05
CA VAL A 23 26.40 -9.05 16.37
C VAL A 23 26.42 -10.13 17.46
N SER A 24 25.43 -10.15 18.36
CA SER A 24 25.38 -11.15 19.46
C SER A 24 25.05 -12.57 18.99
N ILE A 25 24.31 -12.73 17.88
CA ILE A 25 23.93 -14.05 17.35
C ILE A 25 25.10 -14.72 16.60
N SER A 26 26.02 -13.95 16.02
CA SER A 26 27.23 -14.49 15.37
C SER A 26 28.31 -14.95 16.37
N ARG A 27 28.20 -14.60 17.67
CA ARG A 27 29.19 -14.97 18.70
C ARG A 27 28.85 -16.24 19.50
N GLN A 28 27.67 -16.86 19.32
CA GLN A 28 27.26 -18.06 20.07
C GLN A 28 27.37 -19.40 19.32
N LYS A 29 28.03 -19.45 18.15
CA LYS A 29 28.45 -20.73 17.55
C LYS A 29 29.86 -21.10 18.03
N GLY A 30 29.96 -21.60 19.26
CA GLY A 30 31.24 -21.98 19.85
C GLY A 30 31.10 -22.69 21.19
N SER A 31 30.21 -23.67 21.30
CA SER A 31 30.21 -24.60 22.43
C SER A 31 29.57 -25.91 21.99
N LYS A 32 30.39 -26.96 21.85
CA LYS A 32 29.96 -28.35 21.65
C LYS A 32 29.46 -28.92 22.99
N PRO A 33 28.45 -29.80 23.03
CA PRO A 33 28.40 -30.84 24.03
C PRO A 33 29.07 -32.13 23.50
N ARG A 34 29.89 -32.72 24.36
CA ARG A 34 30.57 -34.01 24.19
C ARG A 34 29.71 -35.12 24.82
N SER A 35 29.90 -36.34 24.30
CA SER A 35 29.59 -37.66 24.89
C SER A 35 28.14 -38.16 24.74
N SER A 36 27.82 -39.42 24.44
CA SER A 36 28.49 -40.60 23.86
C SER A 36 27.38 -41.65 23.66
N SER A 37 27.32 -42.33 22.52
CA SER A 37 27.10 -43.79 22.39
C SER A 37 26.69 -44.15 20.97
N ILE A 38 27.57 -44.94 20.36
CA ILE A 38 27.45 -45.60 19.07
C ILE A 38 26.57 -46.84 19.23
N LYS A 39 25.63 -47.07 18.30
CA LYS A 39 25.24 -48.41 17.83
C LYS A 39 24.75 -48.34 16.38
N ILE A 40 25.50 -49.01 15.51
CA ILE A 40 25.20 -49.30 14.12
C ILE A 40 24.37 -50.60 14.08
N LEU A 41 23.28 -50.66 13.31
CA LEU A 41 22.89 -51.87 12.55
C LEU A 41 21.82 -51.55 11.49
N ALA A 42 21.93 -52.25 10.37
CA ALA A 42 21.35 -51.95 9.07
C ALA A 42 20.04 -52.73 8.77
N ALA A 43 19.42 -52.29 7.67
CA ALA A 43 18.53 -53.01 6.73
C ALA A 43 17.05 -53.20 7.10
N SER A 44 16.18 -52.68 6.21
CA SER A 44 15.13 -53.44 5.49
C SER A 44 13.87 -52.60 5.20
N SER A 45 13.50 -52.60 3.91
CA SER A 45 12.13 -52.48 3.36
C SER A 45 11.31 -51.22 3.61
N SER A 46 11.21 -50.37 2.59
CA SER A 46 9.95 -49.65 2.26
C SER A 46 8.87 -50.69 1.88
N PRO A 47 7.56 -50.40 2.04
CA PRO A 47 6.90 -49.65 0.96
C PRO A 47 5.72 -48.73 1.37
N VAL A 48 5.44 -47.76 0.48
CA VAL A 48 4.15 -47.11 0.22
C VAL A 48 3.58 -46.17 1.29
N THR A 49 3.87 -44.87 1.15
CA THR A 49 3.01 -43.79 1.66
C THR A 49 1.88 -43.49 0.66
N LYS A 50 0.63 -43.76 1.06
CA LYS A 50 -0.56 -43.21 0.40
C LYS A 50 -0.63 -41.69 0.66
N PRO A 51 -1.11 -40.87 -0.30
CA PRO A 51 -1.36 -39.46 -0.06
C PRO A 51 -2.65 -39.32 0.76
N ILE A 52 -2.56 -38.71 1.95
CA ILE A 52 -3.77 -38.32 2.69
C ILE A 52 -4.27 -37.00 2.09
N HIS A 53 -5.43 -37.11 1.45
CA HIS A 53 -6.19 -36.02 0.85
C HIS A 53 -6.67 -35.01 1.90
N ASN A 54 -6.71 -33.74 1.48
CA ASN A 54 -7.29 -32.59 2.18
C ASN A 54 -8.81 -32.74 2.36
N GLU A 55 -9.27 -33.39 3.42
CA GLU A 55 -10.71 -33.44 3.74
C GLU A 55 -11.07 -32.93 5.15
N PHE A 56 -10.08 -32.50 5.94
CA PHE A 56 -10.30 -32.15 7.36
C PHE A 56 -10.53 -30.67 7.67
N ASP A 57 -10.69 -29.80 6.66
CA ASP A 57 -10.73 -28.33 6.88
C ASP A 57 -12.02 -27.64 6.40
N ASN A 58 -12.90 -28.33 5.65
CA ASN A 58 -14.14 -27.72 5.13
C ASN A 58 -15.30 -27.73 6.12
N GLU A 59 -15.40 -28.74 6.99
CA GLU A 59 -16.53 -28.88 7.93
C GLU A 59 -16.48 -27.84 9.07
N LYS A 60 -15.26 -27.46 9.50
CA LYS A 60 -15.05 -26.38 10.48
C LYS A 60 -15.26 -24.99 9.88
N GLN A 61 -14.95 -24.80 8.60
CA GLN A 61 -15.19 -23.53 7.90
C GLN A 61 -16.69 -23.27 7.65
N LEU A 62 -17.50 -24.31 7.43
CA LEU A 62 -18.95 -24.17 7.30
C LEU A 62 -19.63 -23.80 8.62
N LYS A 63 -19.25 -24.47 9.72
CA LYS A 63 -19.80 -24.18 11.06
C LYS A 63 -19.54 -22.74 11.51
N ILE A 64 -18.41 -22.15 11.13
CA ILE A 64 -18.08 -20.75 11.46
C ILE A 64 -18.95 -19.76 10.65
N LYS A 65 -19.30 -20.08 9.40
CA LYS A 65 -20.18 -19.23 8.58
C LYS A 65 -21.64 -19.26 9.05
N ASP A 66 -22.13 -20.40 9.52
CA ASP A 66 -23.50 -20.53 10.02
C ASP A 66 -23.72 -19.83 11.37
N ILE A 67 -22.68 -19.77 12.21
CA ILE A 67 -22.72 -19.02 13.47
C ILE A 67 -22.77 -17.50 13.20
N ILE A 68 -22.04 -17.00 12.20
CA ILE A 68 -22.06 -15.59 11.81
C ILE A 68 -23.42 -15.21 11.18
N ARG A 69 -24.06 -16.14 10.45
CA ARG A 69 -25.35 -15.88 9.80
C ARG A 69 -26.54 -15.83 10.77
N LYS A 70 -26.43 -16.46 11.95
CA LYS A 70 -27.47 -16.45 13.00
C LYS A 70 -27.41 -15.24 13.94
N GLY A 71 -26.33 -14.46 13.92
CA GLY A 71 -26.16 -13.27 14.76
C GLY A 71 -26.77 -11.97 14.23
N ASP A 72 -27.13 -11.91 12.95
CA ASP A 72 -27.55 -10.67 12.27
C ASP A 72 -29.08 -10.46 12.20
N SER A 73 -29.89 -11.29 12.87
CA SER A 73 -31.36 -11.27 12.73
C SER A 73 -32.13 -10.58 13.87
N HIS A 74 -31.60 -9.52 14.49
CA HIS A 74 -32.38 -8.68 15.41
C HIS A 74 -31.98 -7.20 15.35
N PHE A 75 -32.56 -6.48 14.40
CA PHE A 75 -32.78 -5.03 14.48
C PHE A 75 -34.15 -4.74 13.87
N PRO A 76 -35.12 -4.18 14.62
CA PRO A 76 -36.40 -3.83 14.04
C PRO A 76 -36.29 -2.50 13.28
N ASN A 77 -36.79 -2.53 12.04
CA ASN A 77 -37.12 -1.36 11.24
C ASN A 77 -38.36 -0.68 11.83
N THR A 78 -38.38 0.66 11.89
CA THR A 78 -39.65 1.40 11.97
C THR A 78 -39.65 2.58 11.00
N SER A 79 -40.50 2.45 9.99
CA SER A 79 -40.93 3.49 9.05
C SER A 79 -42.32 4.01 9.43
N THR A 80 -42.43 5.33 9.59
CA THR A 80 -43.58 6.24 9.33
C THR A 80 -44.99 5.67 9.04
N SER A 81 -46.01 6.17 9.76
CA SER A 81 -47.21 6.85 9.17
C SER A 81 -48.26 7.33 10.21
N LYS A 82 -48.57 8.64 10.14
CA LYS A 82 -49.76 9.48 10.49
C LYS A 82 -51.04 8.87 11.11
N SER A 83 -51.62 9.54 12.12
CA SER A 83 -52.88 10.37 12.05
C SER A 83 -53.52 10.73 13.42
N SER A 84 -54.20 11.90 13.46
CA SER A 84 -55.20 12.48 14.43
C SER A 84 -54.83 12.60 15.93
N LEU A 85 -54.63 13.79 16.52
CA LEU A 85 -55.55 14.87 16.94
C LEU A 85 -56.51 14.54 18.10
N ALA A 86 -56.32 15.32 19.19
CA ALA A 86 -57.23 15.75 20.26
C ALA A 86 -57.62 14.74 21.35
N GLU A 87 -57.24 15.09 22.59
CA GLU A 87 -57.91 14.94 23.90
C GLU A 87 -56.86 14.62 24.98
N GLU A 88 -56.46 15.62 25.76
CA GLU A 88 -57.02 15.89 27.10
C GLU A 88 -56.15 15.18 28.16
N SER A 89 -55.06 15.80 28.64
CA SER A 89 -55.08 16.78 29.72
C SER A 89 -55.83 16.32 31.00
N ALA A 90 -55.82 15.03 31.35
CA ALA A 90 -56.17 14.60 32.72
C ALA A 90 -55.80 13.13 33.00
N HIS A 91 -54.51 12.77 33.05
CA HIS A 91 -54.10 11.56 33.79
C HIS A 91 -52.62 11.52 34.18
N GLU A 92 -52.03 12.68 34.48
CA GLU A 92 -50.62 12.82 34.82
C GLU A 92 -50.36 12.79 36.35
N THR A 93 -51.06 11.93 37.10
CA THR A 93 -50.81 11.85 38.56
C THR A 93 -50.88 10.44 39.16
N GLU A 94 -50.99 9.37 38.35
CA GLU A 94 -51.07 8.00 38.92
C GLU A 94 -50.15 6.96 38.24
N ILE A 95 -49.17 7.38 37.45
CA ILE A 95 -48.16 6.47 36.85
C ILE A 95 -46.74 6.70 37.42
N HIS A 96 -46.55 7.74 38.24
CA HIS A 96 -45.22 8.11 38.74
C HIS A 96 -44.71 7.33 39.97
N GLN A 97 -45.41 6.30 40.44
CA GLN A 97 -45.00 5.52 41.63
C GLN A 97 -44.59 4.06 41.35
N HIS A 98 -44.59 3.60 40.09
CA HIS A 98 -44.22 2.22 39.73
C HIS A 98 -43.08 2.03 38.72
N LEU A 99 -42.41 3.10 38.28
CA LEU A 99 -41.35 3.01 37.25
C LEU A 99 -39.93 3.32 37.72
N LYS A 100 -39.69 3.60 39.01
CA LYS A 100 -38.33 3.77 39.55
C LYS A 100 -37.53 2.49 39.89
N PRO A 101 -38.12 1.30 40.17
CA PRO A 101 -37.31 0.11 40.45
C PRO A 101 -36.82 -0.61 39.18
N ILE A 102 -37.50 -0.45 38.05
CA ILE A 102 -37.24 -1.26 36.84
C ILE A 102 -36.03 -0.73 36.04
N GLN A 103 -35.69 0.55 36.18
CA GLN A 103 -34.63 1.18 35.38
C GLN A 103 -33.22 1.01 36.00
N SER A 104 -33.11 0.81 37.31
CA SER A 104 -31.82 0.48 37.96
C SER A 104 -31.39 -0.95 37.67
N ASP A 105 -32.32 -1.90 37.65
CA ASP A 105 -32.00 -3.32 37.53
C ASP A 105 -31.67 -3.71 36.09
N VAL A 106 -32.26 -3.01 35.11
CA VAL A 106 -31.95 -3.19 33.68
C VAL A 106 -30.61 -2.54 33.32
N ILE A 107 -30.26 -1.38 33.88
CA ILE A 107 -28.96 -0.72 33.63
C ILE A 107 -27.84 -1.49 34.35
N THR A 108 -28.09 -2.00 35.56
CA THR A 108 -27.12 -2.82 36.30
C THR A 108 -26.90 -4.16 35.59
N SER A 109 -27.96 -4.84 35.16
CA SER A 109 -27.84 -6.10 34.42
C SER A 109 -27.19 -5.94 33.04
N LEU A 110 -27.46 -4.87 32.29
CA LEU A 110 -26.76 -4.59 31.01
C LEU A 110 -25.28 -4.24 31.21
N SER A 111 -24.95 -3.52 32.28
CA SER A 111 -23.55 -3.20 32.63
C SER A 111 -22.76 -4.41 33.11
N ASP A 112 -23.40 -5.33 33.83
CA ASP A 112 -22.82 -6.58 34.30
C ASP A 112 -22.70 -7.60 33.18
N THR A 113 -23.67 -7.66 32.26
CA THR A 113 -23.61 -8.55 31.08
C THR A 113 -22.51 -8.10 30.12
N SER A 114 -22.39 -6.78 29.87
CA SER A 114 -21.31 -6.23 29.03
C SER A 114 -19.92 -6.41 29.67
N LYS A 115 -19.79 -6.20 31.00
CA LYS A 115 -18.54 -6.46 31.73
C LYS A 115 -18.17 -7.95 31.72
N LYS A 116 -19.15 -8.84 31.89
CA LYS A 116 -18.97 -10.29 31.91
C LYS A 116 -18.58 -10.82 30.53
N GLU A 117 -19.23 -10.35 29.46
CA GLU A 117 -18.82 -10.65 28.08
C GLU A 117 -17.41 -10.14 27.75
N THR A 118 -17.03 -8.94 28.21
CA THR A 118 -15.65 -8.45 28.03
C THR A 118 -14.61 -9.22 28.85
N CYS A 119 -14.92 -9.59 30.09
CA CYS A 119 -14.04 -10.41 30.95
C CYS A 119 -13.93 -11.84 30.46
N ASP A 120 -15.00 -12.41 29.89
CA ASP A 120 -14.99 -13.77 29.37
C ASP A 120 -14.29 -13.82 28.01
N ALA A 121 -14.43 -12.80 27.16
CA ALA A 121 -13.64 -12.66 25.93
C ALA A 121 -12.14 -12.40 26.22
N GLU A 122 -11.83 -11.62 27.26
CA GLU A 122 -10.45 -11.40 27.73
C GLU A 122 -9.85 -12.68 28.34
N LYS A 123 -10.62 -13.42 29.14
CA LYS A 123 -10.21 -14.73 29.65
C LYS A 123 -10.04 -15.75 28.53
N GLU A 124 -10.92 -15.78 27.52
CA GLU A 124 -10.86 -16.72 26.40
C GLU A 124 -9.69 -16.42 25.46
N SER A 125 -9.38 -15.14 25.23
CA SER A 125 -8.19 -14.72 24.48
C SER A 125 -6.88 -14.96 25.25
N VAL A 126 -6.86 -14.78 26.58
CA VAL A 126 -5.75 -15.19 27.45
C VAL A 126 -5.60 -16.72 27.51
N LYS A 127 -6.71 -17.46 27.48
CA LYS A 127 -6.70 -18.93 27.42
C LYS A 127 -6.13 -19.42 26.09
N LEU A 128 -6.50 -18.80 24.97
CA LEU A 128 -5.96 -19.09 23.64
C LEU A 128 -4.46 -18.74 23.53
N LEU A 129 -4.01 -17.64 24.10
CA LEU A 129 -2.57 -17.28 24.15
C LEU A 129 -1.73 -18.28 24.96
N ASN A 130 -2.35 -18.97 25.92
CA ASN A 130 -1.71 -19.98 26.76
C ASN A 130 -1.86 -21.42 26.22
N THR A 131 -2.48 -21.64 25.05
CA THR A 131 -2.64 -23.00 24.49
C THR A 131 -1.41 -23.54 23.78
N VAL A 132 -0.47 -22.69 23.34
CA VAL A 132 0.75 -23.16 22.68
C VAL A 132 1.87 -23.17 23.71
N LYS A 133 2.18 -24.34 24.27
CA LYS A 133 3.36 -24.48 25.12
C LYS A 133 4.60 -24.21 24.25
N PRO A 134 5.62 -23.49 24.74
CA PRO A 134 6.86 -23.26 23.97
C PRO A 134 7.54 -24.56 23.50
N THR A 135 7.27 -25.67 24.18
CA THR A 135 7.70 -27.03 23.83
C THR A 135 7.03 -27.62 22.58
N ASP A 136 5.93 -27.05 22.10
CA ASP A 136 5.21 -27.50 20.89
C ASP A 136 5.63 -26.72 19.62
N LEU A 137 6.65 -25.86 19.74
CA LEU A 137 7.20 -25.11 18.61
C LEU A 137 8.22 -25.96 17.85
N ASP A 138 7.73 -26.68 16.84
CA ASP A 138 8.61 -27.38 15.88
C ASP A 138 9.37 -26.38 15.00
N TRP A 139 10.71 -26.44 15.09
CA TRP A 139 11.59 -25.73 14.15
C TRP A 139 11.43 -26.33 12.75
N ARG A 140 10.60 -25.71 11.91
CA ARG A 140 10.56 -26.07 10.49
C ARG A 140 11.84 -25.60 9.81
N LYS A 141 12.64 -26.54 9.32
CA LYS A 141 13.75 -26.24 8.42
C LYS A 141 13.18 -25.52 7.19
N GLN A 142 13.72 -24.35 6.90
CA GLN A 142 13.36 -23.59 5.72
C GLN A 142 13.98 -24.29 4.50
N VAL A 143 13.19 -25.11 3.79
CA VAL A 143 13.64 -25.78 2.57
C VAL A 143 13.35 -24.85 1.40
N LEU A 144 14.41 -24.45 0.69
CA LEU A 144 14.28 -23.65 -0.52
C LEU A 144 13.96 -24.58 -1.70
N ASP A 145 12.73 -24.50 -2.21
CA ASP A 145 12.38 -25.15 -3.47
C ASP A 145 12.77 -24.24 -4.65
N VAL A 146 13.74 -24.70 -5.43
CA VAL A 146 14.28 -23.98 -6.59
C VAL A 146 13.24 -23.78 -7.69
N HIS A 147 12.28 -24.68 -7.85
CA HIS A 147 11.23 -24.56 -8.87
C HIS A 147 10.24 -23.45 -8.54
N LEU A 148 10.05 -23.14 -7.25
CA LEU A 148 9.18 -22.07 -6.78
C LEU A 148 9.88 -20.70 -6.73
N LEU A 149 11.19 -20.66 -6.96
CA LEU A 149 12.00 -19.44 -6.88
C LEU A 149 11.49 -18.31 -7.80
N PRO A 150 11.10 -18.54 -9.07
CA PRO A 150 10.54 -17.48 -9.93
C PRO A 150 9.25 -16.90 -9.36
N ARG A 151 8.39 -17.74 -8.75
CA ARG A 151 7.16 -17.29 -8.09
C ARG A 151 7.48 -16.43 -6.86
N HIS A 152 8.50 -16.80 -6.10
CA HIS A 152 8.94 -16.02 -4.95
C HIS A 152 9.54 -14.66 -5.36
N TYR A 153 10.38 -14.62 -6.40
CA TYR A 153 10.93 -13.37 -6.95
C TYR A 153 9.86 -12.46 -7.54
N LYS A 154 8.86 -13.02 -8.23
CA LYS A 154 7.68 -12.26 -8.69
C LYS A 154 6.90 -11.62 -7.52
N GLY A 155 6.86 -12.32 -6.38
CA GLY A 155 6.27 -11.82 -5.13
C GLY A 155 7.11 -10.72 -4.47
N LEU A 156 8.44 -10.89 -4.42
CA LEU A 156 9.37 -9.89 -3.87
C LEU A 156 9.36 -8.58 -4.68
N SER A 157 9.43 -8.70 -6.00
CA SER A 157 9.45 -7.54 -6.91
C SER A 157 8.11 -6.81 -7.01
N LYS A 158 7.02 -7.38 -6.46
CA LYS A 158 5.64 -6.92 -6.68
C LYS A 158 5.38 -6.64 -8.17
N PHE A 159 5.64 -7.64 -9.02
CA PHE A 159 5.69 -7.50 -10.48
C PHE A 159 4.57 -6.64 -11.11
N ARG A 160 3.31 -6.79 -10.66
CA ARG A 160 2.20 -5.96 -11.16
C ARG A 160 2.36 -4.48 -10.85
N LEU A 161 2.77 -4.14 -9.63
CA LEU A 161 3.03 -2.75 -9.23
C LEU A 161 4.24 -2.18 -9.98
N THR A 162 5.30 -2.99 -10.10
CA THR A 162 6.50 -2.61 -10.87
C THR A 162 6.18 -2.37 -12.34
N GLY A 163 5.31 -3.19 -12.95
CA GLY A 163 4.82 -2.96 -14.31
C GLY A 163 4.09 -1.63 -14.46
N LEU A 164 3.26 -1.23 -13.50
CA LEU A 164 2.59 0.08 -13.52
C LEU A 164 3.61 1.24 -13.43
N VAL A 165 4.65 1.10 -12.60
CA VAL A 165 5.73 2.10 -12.51
C VAL A 165 6.45 2.24 -13.85
N VAL A 166 6.78 1.11 -14.50
CA VAL A 166 7.39 1.10 -15.83
C VAL A 166 6.48 1.74 -16.88
N ILE A 167 5.17 1.47 -16.86
CA ILE A 167 4.21 2.10 -17.78
C ILE A 167 4.18 3.62 -17.58
N THR A 168 4.18 4.11 -16.33
CA THR A 168 4.22 5.56 -16.08
C THR A 168 5.54 6.20 -16.52
N THR A 169 6.64 5.46 -16.47
CA THR A 169 7.95 5.88 -16.98
C THR A 169 7.94 5.94 -18.51
N LEU A 170 7.38 4.92 -19.17
CA LEU A 170 7.17 4.89 -20.62
C LEU A 170 6.32 6.06 -21.11
N ALA A 171 5.26 6.42 -20.38
CA ALA A 171 4.46 7.59 -20.72
C ALA A 171 5.31 8.87 -20.67
N GLY A 172 6.19 9.03 -19.68
CA GLY A 172 7.14 10.16 -19.61
C GLY A 172 8.11 10.19 -20.79
N TYR A 173 8.67 9.03 -21.17
CA TYR A 173 9.54 8.89 -22.34
C TYR A 173 8.81 9.24 -23.64
N GLY A 174 7.59 8.73 -23.81
CA GLY A 174 6.77 8.97 -25.00
C GLY A 174 6.29 10.41 -25.15
N MET A 175 6.18 11.17 -24.06
CA MET A 175 5.79 12.58 -24.10
C MET A 175 6.95 13.55 -24.31
N ALA A 176 8.19 13.12 -24.03
CA ALA A 176 9.36 13.97 -24.18
C ALA A 176 9.59 14.40 -25.66
N PRO A 177 10.21 15.57 -25.89
CA PRO A 177 10.50 16.09 -27.23
C PRO A 177 11.83 15.56 -27.83
N GLY A 178 12.25 14.34 -27.49
CA GLY A 178 13.49 13.73 -28.00
C GLY A 178 13.25 12.67 -29.07
N ALA A 179 14.34 12.27 -29.74
CA ALA A 179 14.31 11.15 -30.68
C ALA A 179 13.99 9.83 -29.96
N PHE A 180 13.23 8.97 -30.63
CA PHE A 180 12.90 7.66 -30.11
C PHE A 180 14.05 6.69 -30.39
N GLU A 181 14.75 6.28 -29.33
CA GLU A 181 15.87 5.35 -29.41
C GLU A 181 15.51 4.00 -28.75
N PRO A 182 15.37 2.91 -29.52
CA PRO A 182 14.91 1.62 -28.98
C PRO A 182 15.81 1.06 -27.87
N ILE A 183 17.12 1.26 -27.98
CA ILE A 183 18.10 0.78 -26.99
C ILE A 183 17.92 1.54 -25.67
N THR A 184 17.83 2.86 -25.74
CA THR A 184 17.58 3.71 -24.56
C THR A 184 16.27 3.35 -23.87
N LEU A 185 15.21 3.12 -24.65
CA LEU A 185 13.92 2.68 -24.12
C LEU A 185 14.04 1.32 -23.41
N LEU A 186 14.72 0.35 -24.01
CA LEU A 186 14.91 -0.97 -23.42
C LEU A 186 15.70 -0.88 -22.10
N CYS A 187 16.82 -0.14 -22.10
CA CYS A 187 17.63 0.09 -20.91
C CYS A 187 16.84 0.81 -19.81
N MET A 188 16.04 1.81 -20.17
CA MET A 188 15.15 2.52 -19.24
C MET A 188 14.12 1.58 -18.61
N VAL A 189 13.45 0.75 -19.41
CA VAL A 189 12.43 -0.21 -18.95
C VAL A 189 13.04 -1.23 -18.00
N LEU A 190 14.16 -1.85 -18.38
CA LEU A 190 14.85 -2.85 -17.57
C LEU A 190 15.42 -2.24 -16.28
N GLY A 191 16.11 -1.11 -16.40
CA GLY A 191 16.72 -0.41 -15.27
C GLY A 191 15.68 0.08 -14.25
N THR A 192 14.59 0.68 -14.71
CA THR A 192 13.48 1.13 -13.84
C THR A 192 12.75 -0.05 -13.21
N GLY A 193 12.54 -1.14 -13.97
CA GLY A 193 11.94 -2.36 -13.45
C GLY A 193 12.78 -3.00 -12.33
N LEU A 194 14.09 -3.10 -12.53
CA LEU A 194 15.03 -3.67 -11.55
C LEU A 194 15.17 -2.80 -10.30
N THR A 195 15.30 -1.48 -10.45
CA THR A 195 15.37 -0.56 -9.31
C THR A 195 14.06 -0.55 -8.50
N SER A 196 12.91 -0.62 -9.16
CA SER A 196 11.61 -0.78 -8.50
C SER A 196 11.47 -2.13 -7.79
N ALA A 197 11.95 -3.22 -8.40
CA ALA A 197 11.98 -4.54 -7.77
C ALA A 197 12.85 -4.56 -6.50
N ALA A 198 14.02 -3.90 -6.53
CA ALA A 198 14.88 -3.72 -5.38
C ALA A 198 14.18 -2.93 -4.27
N ALA A 199 13.60 -1.77 -4.60
CA ALA A 199 12.87 -0.92 -3.65
C ALA A 199 11.72 -1.67 -2.96
N ASN A 200 10.94 -2.44 -3.73
CA ASN A 200 9.85 -3.25 -3.21
C ASN A 200 10.33 -4.39 -2.31
N THR A 201 11.45 -5.01 -2.65
CA THR A 201 12.05 -6.08 -1.84
C THR A 201 12.52 -5.53 -0.50
N VAL A 202 13.27 -4.42 -0.50
CA VAL A 202 13.72 -3.75 0.73
C VAL A 202 12.53 -3.32 1.59
N ASN A 203 11.49 -2.74 1.00
CA ASN A 203 10.27 -2.41 1.75
C ASN A 203 9.64 -3.66 2.41
N GLN A 204 9.58 -4.80 1.72
CA GLN A 204 9.05 -6.03 2.33
C GLN A 204 9.95 -6.56 3.46
N VAL A 205 11.27 -6.43 3.35
CA VAL A 205 12.22 -6.80 4.42
C VAL A 205 12.04 -5.91 5.66
N LEU A 206 11.85 -4.60 5.48
CA LEU A 206 11.66 -3.66 6.58
C LEU A 206 10.28 -3.79 7.25
N GLU A 207 9.25 -4.21 6.50
CA GLU A 207 7.87 -4.25 6.98
C GLU A 207 7.40 -5.62 7.51
N VAL A 208 8.25 -6.65 7.53
CA VAL A 208 7.88 -8.02 7.96
C VAL A 208 7.03 -8.09 9.24
N PRO A 209 7.40 -7.47 10.39
CA PRO A 209 6.63 -7.61 11.63
C PRO A 209 5.29 -6.86 11.59
N TYR A 210 5.13 -5.88 10.71
CA TYR A 210 3.91 -5.09 10.58
C TYR A 210 2.96 -5.70 9.55
N ASP A 211 3.52 -6.17 8.44
CA ASP A 211 2.75 -6.84 7.40
C ASP A 211 2.12 -8.15 7.90
N SER A 212 2.70 -8.81 8.91
CA SER A 212 2.14 -10.02 9.52
C SER A 212 0.83 -9.77 10.26
N GLN A 213 0.60 -8.53 10.70
CA GLN A 213 -0.58 -8.12 11.48
C GLN A 213 -1.76 -7.67 10.59
N MET A 214 -1.55 -7.54 9.28
CA MET A 214 -2.58 -7.08 8.34
C MET A 214 -3.09 -8.24 7.48
N ALA A 215 -4.41 -8.35 7.31
CA ALA A 215 -5.05 -9.47 6.61
C ALA A 215 -4.60 -9.57 5.15
N ARG A 216 -4.37 -8.42 4.50
CA ARG A 216 -3.91 -8.33 3.11
C ARG A 216 -2.48 -8.81 2.90
N THR A 217 -1.60 -8.63 3.88
CA THR A 217 -0.14 -8.78 3.68
C THR A 217 0.45 -9.97 4.41
N LYS A 218 -0.25 -10.58 5.39
CA LYS A 218 0.19 -11.77 6.13
C LYS A 218 0.63 -12.97 5.27
N ASN A 219 0.20 -13.01 4.00
CA ASN A 219 0.54 -14.07 3.04
C ASN A 219 1.77 -13.75 2.16
N ARG A 220 2.52 -12.66 2.44
CA ARG A 220 3.73 -12.32 1.68
C ARG A 220 4.83 -13.38 1.90
N VAL A 221 5.71 -13.50 0.90
CA VAL A 221 6.78 -14.52 0.81
C VAL A 221 7.69 -14.52 2.05
N LEU A 222 8.09 -13.33 2.52
CA LEU A 222 8.96 -13.19 3.69
C LEU A 222 8.28 -13.52 5.01
N ILE A 223 6.98 -13.24 5.14
CA ILE A 223 6.22 -13.49 6.38
C ILE A 223 5.92 -14.98 6.54
N ARG A 224 5.61 -15.64 5.42
CA ARG A 224 5.41 -17.09 5.37
C ARG A 224 6.70 -17.89 5.55
N GLY A 225 7.86 -17.22 5.60
CA GLY A 225 9.16 -17.90 5.70
C GLY A 225 9.48 -18.73 4.46
N HIS A 226 9.03 -18.35 3.27
CA HIS A 226 9.43 -19.04 2.03
C HIS A 226 10.83 -18.64 1.56
N LEU A 227 11.28 -17.42 1.91
CA LEU A 227 12.64 -16.94 1.67
C LEU A 227 13.22 -16.35 2.94
N THR A 228 14.54 -16.47 3.13
CA THR A 228 15.23 -15.82 4.23
C THR A 228 15.35 -14.30 3.97
N PRO A 229 15.37 -13.46 5.02
CA PRO A 229 15.61 -12.03 4.87
C PRO A 229 16.95 -11.73 4.17
N LEU A 230 17.98 -12.54 4.44
CA LEU A 230 19.29 -12.41 3.79
C LEU A 230 19.18 -12.64 2.27
N HIS A 231 18.46 -13.68 1.83
CA HIS A 231 18.25 -13.97 0.40
C HIS A 231 17.46 -12.86 -0.30
N ALA A 232 16.47 -12.29 0.38
CA ALA A 232 15.74 -11.14 -0.17
C ALA A 232 16.64 -9.88 -0.23
N ALA A 233 17.49 -9.65 0.77
CA ALA A 233 18.42 -8.53 0.78
C ALA A 233 19.46 -8.66 -0.35
N THR A 234 20.04 -9.84 -0.57
CA THR A 234 20.98 -10.07 -1.69
C THR A 234 20.29 -9.88 -3.04
N PHE A 235 19.08 -10.40 -3.22
CA PHE A 235 18.27 -10.13 -4.42
C PHE A 235 18.07 -8.63 -4.65
N ALA A 236 17.72 -7.88 -3.60
CA ALA A 236 17.52 -6.44 -3.70
C ALA A 236 18.80 -5.69 -4.10
N VAL A 237 19.95 -6.03 -3.50
CA VAL A 237 21.24 -5.44 -3.84
C VAL A 237 21.63 -5.74 -5.29
N CYS A 238 21.49 -6.99 -5.74
CA CYS A 238 21.76 -7.35 -7.14
C CYS A 238 20.87 -6.57 -8.10
N CYS A 239 19.56 -6.51 -7.86
CA CYS A 239 18.63 -5.73 -8.68
C CYS A 239 18.95 -4.24 -8.68
N ALA A 240 19.31 -3.66 -7.53
CA ALA A 240 19.69 -2.25 -7.44
C ALA A 240 20.95 -1.95 -8.24
N SER A 241 22.01 -2.75 -8.05
CA SER A 241 23.29 -2.57 -8.75
C SER A 241 23.14 -2.73 -10.26
N ILE A 242 22.49 -3.81 -10.72
CA ILE A 242 22.27 -4.05 -12.16
C ILE A 242 21.36 -2.95 -12.72
N GLY A 243 20.24 -2.65 -12.06
CA GLY A 243 19.28 -1.65 -12.53
C GLY A 243 19.87 -0.25 -12.66
N LEU A 244 20.63 0.21 -11.66
CA LEU A 244 21.28 1.52 -11.70
C LEU A 244 22.40 1.58 -12.76
N SER A 245 23.20 0.53 -12.89
CA SER A 245 24.21 0.44 -13.95
C SER A 245 23.57 0.46 -15.35
N THR A 246 22.46 -0.27 -15.56
CA THR A 246 21.73 -0.24 -16.83
C THR A 246 21.18 1.16 -17.13
N LEU A 247 20.67 1.90 -16.15
CA LEU A 247 20.24 3.28 -16.35
C LEU A 247 21.43 4.19 -16.68
N TYR A 248 22.55 4.06 -15.97
CA TYR A 248 23.72 4.92 -16.16
C TYR A 248 24.35 4.76 -17.55
N PHE A 249 24.59 3.51 -17.98
CA PHE A 249 25.23 3.22 -19.26
C PHE A 249 24.26 3.25 -20.45
N GLY A 250 22.98 2.91 -20.24
CA GLY A 250 22.01 2.77 -21.33
C GLY A 250 21.10 3.98 -21.54
N THR A 251 21.08 4.94 -20.60
CA THR A 251 20.28 6.17 -20.74
C THR A 251 21.16 7.40 -20.56
N ASN A 252 21.19 7.99 -19.36
CA ASN A 252 22.05 9.10 -19.01
C ASN A 252 22.21 9.20 -17.49
N THR A 253 23.20 10.00 -17.07
CA THR A 253 23.52 10.23 -15.66
C THR A 253 22.34 10.81 -14.88
N LEU A 254 21.54 11.69 -15.49
CA LEU A 254 20.38 12.32 -14.85
C LEU A 254 19.31 11.27 -14.47
N THR A 255 18.98 10.36 -15.39
CA THR A 255 18.01 9.29 -15.18
C THR A 255 18.50 8.31 -14.11
N ALA A 256 19.79 7.95 -14.15
CA ALA A 256 20.39 7.10 -13.12
C ALA A 256 20.37 7.77 -11.73
N ALA A 257 20.68 9.07 -11.65
CA ALA A 257 20.64 9.84 -10.41
C ALA A 257 19.20 9.94 -9.85
N LEU A 258 18.20 10.17 -10.71
CA LEU A 258 16.78 10.12 -10.32
C LEU A 258 16.38 8.74 -9.81
N GLY A 259 16.79 7.67 -10.48
CA GLY A 259 16.54 6.29 -10.06
C GLY A 259 17.17 5.96 -8.71
N ALA A 260 18.44 6.33 -8.50
CA ALA A 260 19.15 6.15 -7.24
C ALA A 260 18.50 6.95 -6.10
N THR A 261 18.18 8.21 -6.36
CA THR A 261 17.49 9.08 -5.39
C THR A 261 16.12 8.50 -5.03
N ASN A 262 15.36 8.01 -6.01
CA ASN A 262 14.05 7.41 -5.75
C ASN A 262 14.15 6.13 -4.93
N LEU A 263 15.15 5.28 -5.21
CA LEU A 263 15.42 4.07 -4.44
C LEU A 263 15.72 4.41 -2.96
N ILE A 264 16.59 5.38 -2.71
CA ILE A 264 16.93 5.84 -1.35
C ILE A 264 15.70 6.47 -0.67
N LEU A 265 15.00 7.37 -1.37
CA LEU A 265 13.80 8.05 -0.87
C LEU A 265 12.72 7.05 -0.47
N TYR A 266 12.48 6.02 -1.28
CA TYR A 266 11.48 5.00 -0.99
C TYR A 266 11.86 4.14 0.21
N THR A 267 13.09 3.62 0.22
CA THR A 267 13.53 2.59 1.18
C THR A 267 13.93 3.17 2.53
N SER A 268 14.67 4.28 2.54
CA SER A 268 15.30 4.84 3.74
C SER A 268 14.46 5.94 4.40
N ILE A 269 13.65 6.65 3.62
CA ILE A 269 12.89 7.80 4.13
C ILE A 269 11.40 7.46 4.22
N TYR A 270 10.76 7.17 3.08
CA TYR A 270 9.32 6.93 3.01
C TYR A 270 8.88 5.70 3.82
N THR A 271 9.55 4.55 3.65
CA THR A 271 9.14 3.30 4.31
C THR A 271 9.14 3.42 5.84
N PRO A 272 10.22 3.91 6.49
CA PRO A 272 10.19 4.17 7.94
C PRO A 272 9.18 5.25 8.34
N MET A 273 9.04 6.32 7.53
CA MET A 273 8.17 7.45 7.86
C MET A 273 6.71 7.07 8.06
N LYS A 274 6.22 5.99 7.43
CA LYS A 274 4.86 5.45 7.66
C LYS A 274 4.54 5.19 9.15
N ARG A 275 5.57 5.04 10.00
CA ARG A 275 5.45 4.85 11.45
C ARG A 275 5.50 6.15 12.26
N TYR A 276 6.21 7.15 11.75
CA TYR A 276 6.53 8.34 12.54
C TYR A 276 5.56 9.49 12.31
N SER A 277 5.18 9.72 11.05
CA SER A 277 4.43 10.92 10.67
C SER A 277 3.44 10.66 9.55
N ILE A 278 2.35 11.44 9.58
CA ILE A 278 1.35 11.54 8.52
C ILE A 278 1.98 12.03 7.21
N ALA A 279 3.11 12.75 7.29
CA ALA A 279 3.91 13.23 6.15
C ALA A 279 4.32 12.11 5.17
N ASN A 280 4.26 10.84 5.58
CA ASN A 280 4.54 9.69 4.72
C ASN A 280 3.73 9.72 3.41
N THR A 281 2.48 10.19 3.43
CA THR A 281 1.64 10.20 2.23
C THR A 281 2.18 11.17 1.19
N TRP A 282 2.60 12.38 1.61
CA TRP A 282 3.19 13.37 0.72
C TRP A 282 4.55 12.93 0.17
N LEU A 283 5.42 12.33 1.01
CA LEU A 283 6.69 11.80 0.52
C LEU A 283 6.49 10.59 -0.41
N GLY A 284 5.53 9.73 -0.12
CA GLY A 284 5.15 8.63 -1.01
C GLY A 284 4.68 9.15 -2.37
N SER A 285 3.94 10.25 -2.39
CA SER A 285 3.55 10.91 -3.62
C SER A 285 4.73 11.46 -4.41
N ILE A 286 5.77 11.99 -3.76
CA ILE A 286 7.02 12.39 -4.43
C ILE A 286 7.70 11.18 -5.08
N VAL A 287 7.85 10.07 -4.35
CA VAL A 287 8.44 8.84 -4.91
C VAL A 287 7.70 8.41 -6.18
N GLY A 288 6.38 8.36 -6.13
CA GLY A 288 5.61 7.94 -7.30
C GLY A 288 5.52 9.00 -8.40
N ALA A 289 5.97 10.24 -8.19
CA ALA A 289 6.04 11.29 -9.21
C ALA A 289 7.34 11.26 -10.02
N ILE A 290 8.39 10.60 -9.50
CA ILE A 290 9.70 10.51 -10.14
C ILE A 290 9.71 9.63 -11.41
N PRO A 291 8.98 8.51 -11.53
CA PRO A 291 9.07 7.64 -12.70
C PRO A 291 8.79 8.34 -14.06
N PRO A 292 7.75 9.17 -14.22
CA PRO A 292 7.58 9.97 -15.45
C PRO A 292 8.75 10.91 -15.72
N LEU A 293 9.35 11.50 -14.68
CA LEU A 293 10.54 12.36 -14.80
C LEU A 293 11.75 11.57 -15.29
N MET A 294 11.94 10.34 -14.78
CA MET A 294 12.97 9.43 -15.27
C MET A 294 12.76 9.10 -16.74
N GLY A 295 11.52 8.84 -17.16
CA GLY A 295 11.19 8.58 -18.56
C GLY A 295 11.51 9.77 -19.46
N TRP A 296 11.11 10.96 -19.03
CA TRP A 296 11.36 12.19 -19.77
C TRP A 296 12.86 12.48 -19.91
N ALA A 297 13.60 12.36 -18.79
CA ALA A 297 15.03 12.56 -18.75
C ALA A 297 15.76 11.53 -19.61
N ALA A 298 15.30 10.28 -19.66
CA ALA A 298 15.90 9.22 -20.48
C ALA A 298 15.84 9.55 -21.98
N CYS A 299 14.76 10.17 -22.44
CA CYS A 299 14.60 10.56 -23.85
C CYS A 299 15.29 11.90 -24.18
N SER A 300 15.13 12.92 -23.34
CA SER A 300 15.55 14.30 -23.68
C SER A 300 16.86 14.75 -23.03
N GLY A 301 17.43 13.96 -22.12
CA GLY A 301 18.63 14.31 -21.35
C GLY A 301 18.45 15.45 -20.35
N SER A 302 17.26 16.04 -20.22
CA SER A 302 16.97 17.20 -19.38
C SER A 302 15.60 17.11 -18.72
N LEU A 303 15.31 18.03 -17.79
CA LEU A 303 13.98 18.17 -17.18
C LEU A 303 13.41 19.54 -17.56
N SER A 304 12.43 19.54 -18.46
CA SER A 304 11.69 20.75 -18.84
C SER A 304 10.41 20.91 -18.01
N ALA A 305 9.69 22.03 -18.21
CA ALA A 305 8.41 22.28 -17.56
C ALA A 305 7.38 21.15 -17.81
N GLY A 306 7.39 20.56 -19.02
CA GLY A 306 6.53 19.42 -19.36
C GLY A 306 6.79 18.19 -18.49
N ALA A 307 8.07 17.87 -18.22
CA ALA A 307 8.45 16.79 -17.32
C ALA A 307 7.89 17.01 -15.92
N VAL A 308 8.15 18.20 -15.35
CA VAL A 308 7.70 18.57 -14.01
C VAL A 308 6.18 18.52 -13.91
N LEU A 309 5.46 18.96 -14.96
CA LEU A 309 4.00 18.89 -15.00
C LEU A 309 3.48 17.44 -14.99
N MET A 310 4.09 16.53 -15.75
CA MET A 310 3.74 15.10 -15.71
C MET A 310 3.97 14.51 -14.31
N GLY A 311 5.11 14.85 -13.70
CA GLY A 311 5.40 14.51 -12.31
C GLY A 311 4.33 15.06 -11.36
N ALA A 312 3.90 16.31 -11.53
CA ALA A 312 2.88 16.97 -10.70
C ALA A 312 1.48 16.36 -10.87
N ILE A 313 1.11 15.93 -12.08
CA ILE A 313 -0.12 15.19 -12.36
C ILE A 313 -0.09 13.86 -11.59
N LEU A 314 0.99 13.08 -11.73
CA LEU A 314 1.11 11.80 -11.05
C LEU A 314 1.20 11.93 -9.53
N TYR A 315 1.87 12.99 -9.04
CA TYR A 315 1.90 13.39 -7.63
C TYR A 315 0.47 13.64 -7.10
N SER A 316 -0.30 14.48 -7.80
CA SER A 316 -1.64 14.87 -7.36
C SER A 316 -2.63 13.72 -7.45
N TRP A 317 -2.53 12.86 -8.48
CA TRP A 317 -3.39 11.69 -8.66
C TRP A 317 -3.30 10.69 -7.51
N GLN A 318 -2.15 10.55 -6.87
CA GLN A 318 -2.00 9.60 -5.78
C GLN A 318 -2.87 9.91 -4.56
N PHE A 319 -3.21 11.17 -4.31
CA PHE A 319 -4.00 11.54 -3.14
C PHE A 319 -5.42 10.99 -3.16
N PRO A 320 -6.27 11.26 -4.18
CA PRO A 320 -7.60 10.64 -4.25
C PRO A 320 -7.53 9.12 -4.32
N HIS A 321 -6.51 8.54 -4.96
CA HIS A 321 -6.32 7.10 -5.02
C HIS A 321 -5.99 6.47 -3.65
N PHE A 322 -4.92 6.92 -3.01
CA PHE A 322 -4.42 6.34 -1.77
C PHE A 322 -5.29 6.71 -0.55
N ASN A 323 -5.85 7.93 -0.49
CA ASN A 323 -6.73 8.32 0.62
C ASN A 323 -8.03 7.51 0.60
N ALA A 324 -8.58 7.24 -0.59
CA ALA A 324 -9.75 6.38 -0.75
C ALA A 324 -9.44 4.91 -0.38
N LEU A 325 -8.29 4.38 -0.80
CA LEU A 325 -7.85 3.04 -0.42
C LEU A 325 -7.65 2.90 1.09
N SER A 326 -6.92 3.85 1.68
CA SER A 326 -6.52 3.81 3.07
C SER A 326 -7.70 4.03 4.03
N TRP A 327 -8.82 4.57 3.56
CA TRP A 327 -10.07 4.69 4.32
C TRP A 327 -10.64 3.34 4.74
N ASN A 328 -10.69 2.38 3.82
CA ASN A 328 -11.22 1.04 4.11
C ASN A 328 -10.23 0.15 4.88
N LEU A 329 -8.95 0.52 4.86
CA LEU A 329 -7.87 -0.20 5.54
C LEU A 329 -7.50 0.41 6.91
N ARG A 330 -8.26 1.39 7.40
CA ARG A 330 -8.00 2.05 8.70
C ARG A 330 -7.87 1.07 9.88
N PRO A 331 -8.74 0.06 10.04
CA PRO A 331 -8.62 -0.88 11.15
C PRO A 331 -7.30 -1.65 11.10
N ASP A 332 -6.92 -2.14 9.92
CA ASP A 332 -5.66 -2.87 9.70
C ASP A 332 -4.44 -1.98 9.94
N TYR A 333 -4.48 -0.73 9.47
CA TYR A 333 -3.40 0.23 9.70
C TYR A 333 -3.24 0.59 11.17
N SER A 334 -4.35 0.78 11.89
CA SER A 334 -4.35 1.05 13.32
C SER A 334 -3.78 -0.12 14.10
N ARG A 335 -4.20 -1.36 13.80
CA ARG A 335 -3.68 -2.57 14.47
C ARG A 335 -2.19 -2.75 14.25
N ALA A 336 -1.72 -2.59 13.02
CA ALA A 336 -0.30 -2.68 12.74
C ALA A 336 0.50 -1.52 13.36
N GLY A 337 -0.13 -0.38 13.68
CA GLY A 337 0.48 0.82 14.29
C GLY A 337 0.96 1.89 13.29
N TYR A 338 0.42 1.89 12.07
CA TYR A 338 0.77 2.87 11.04
C TYR A 338 0.09 4.23 11.28
N ARG A 339 0.84 5.31 11.08
CA ARG A 339 0.36 6.70 11.23
C ARG A 339 -0.11 7.27 9.89
N MET A 340 -1.14 6.66 9.30
CA MET A 340 -1.74 7.13 8.06
C MET A 340 -2.70 8.30 8.31
N THR A 341 -2.82 9.21 7.34
CA THR A 341 -3.79 10.34 7.41
C THR A 341 -5.20 9.86 7.68
N SER A 342 -5.61 8.74 7.08
CA SER A 342 -6.93 8.15 7.29
C SER A 342 -7.18 7.71 8.74
N VAL A 343 -6.13 7.33 9.48
CA VAL A 343 -6.22 6.90 10.89
C VAL A 343 -6.13 8.09 11.84
N ILE A 344 -5.11 8.94 11.67
CA ILE A 344 -4.83 10.04 12.61
C ILE A 344 -5.74 11.25 12.39
N ASN A 345 -6.01 11.62 11.12
CA ASN A 345 -6.86 12.76 10.80
C ASN A 345 -7.77 12.45 9.59
N PRO A 346 -8.88 11.72 9.81
CA PRO A 346 -9.80 11.34 8.75
C PRO A 346 -10.39 12.53 7.98
N ALA A 347 -10.60 13.67 8.64
CA ALA A 347 -11.09 14.89 8.00
C ALA A 347 -10.07 15.48 7.01
N MET A 348 -8.79 15.50 7.38
CA MET A 348 -7.70 15.89 6.48
C MET A 348 -7.59 14.92 5.29
N CYS A 349 -7.71 13.61 5.52
CA CYS A 349 -7.67 12.60 4.48
C CYS A 349 -8.69 12.89 3.35
N ARG A 350 -9.94 13.18 3.73
CA ARG A 350 -11.02 13.54 2.80
C ARG A 350 -10.78 14.89 2.09
N ARG A 351 -10.38 15.92 2.84
CA ARG A 351 -10.09 17.26 2.27
C ARG A 351 -8.96 17.23 1.25
N VAL A 352 -7.88 16.51 1.57
CA VAL A 352 -6.71 16.38 0.69
C VAL A 352 -7.09 15.62 -0.59
N ALA A 353 -7.89 14.55 -0.49
CA ALA A 353 -8.39 13.84 -1.67
C ALA A 353 -9.14 14.78 -2.63
N LEU A 354 -10.10 15.56 -2.12
CA LEU A 354 -10.86 16.52 -2.91
C LEU A 354 -9.98 17.64 -3.49
N ARG A 355 -9.11 18.25 -2.68
CA ARG A 355 -8.22 19.34 -3.12
C ARG A 355 -7.32 18.91 -4.26
N HIS A 356 -6.74 17.71 -4.20
CA HIS A 356 -5.88 17.22 -5.28
C HIS A 356 -6.68 16.76 -6.50
N SER A 357 -7.93 16.31 -6.36
CA SER A 357 -8.82 16.10 -7.52
C SER A 357 -9.12 17.41 -8.26
N ILE A 358 -9.35 18.51 -7.54
CA ILE A 358 -9.50 19.84 -8.15
C ILE A 358 -8.16 20.30 -8.75
N GLY A 359 -7.05 20.07 -8.03
CA GLY A 359 -5.71 20.37 -8.52
C GLY A 359 -5.36 19.65 -9.82
N LEU A 360 -5.82 18.40 -10.02
CA LEU A 360 -5.63 17.68 -11.27
C LEU A 360 -6.29 18.39 -12.46
N LEU A 361 -7.51 18.89 -12.30
CA LEU A 361 -8.18 19.67 -13.34
C LEU A 361 -7.35 20.90 -13.74
N VAL A 362 -6.83 21.62 -12.74
CA VAL A 362 -5.95 22.79 -12.97
C VAL A 362 -4.67 22.37 -13.69
N LEU A 363 -3.99 21.31 -13.23
CA LEU A 363 -2.77 20.82 -13.85
C LEU A 363 -2.99 20.35 -15.30
N CYS A 364 -4.10 19.66 -15.58
CA CYS A 364 -4.45 19.27 -16.95
C CYS A 364 -4.72 20.49 -17.83
N SER A 365 -5.36 21.53 -17.28
CA SER A 365 -5.61 22.79 -17.99
C SER A 365 -4.32 23.60 -18.24
N CYS A 366 -3.29 23.42 -17.42
CA CYS A 366 -1.98 24.02 -17.62
C CYS A 366 -1.11 23.28 -18.67
N ALA A 367 -1.46 22.06 -19.07
CA ALA A 367 -0.66 21.28 -20.01
C ALA A 367 -0.46 21.94 -21.40
N PRO A 368 -1.48 22.60 -21.98
CA PRO A 368 -1.29 23.37 -23.21
C PRO A 368 -0.43 24.62 -23.04
N LEU A 369 -0.41 25.23 -21.85
CA LEU A 369 0.36 26.45 -21.57
C LEU A 369 1.87 26.20 -21.55
N VAL A 370 2.30 24.97 -21.27
CA VAL A 370 3.71 24.56 -21.26
C VAL A 370 4.11 23.84 -22.56
N ASP A 371 3.30 23.96 -23.62
CA ASP A 371 3.47 23.31 -24.92
C ASP A 371 3.57 21.77 -24.87
N LEU A 372 3.07 21.14 -23.80
CA LEU A 372 3.10 19.68 -23.64
C LEU A 372 2.01 19.01 -24.49
N THR A 373 0.82 19.61 -24.53
CA THR A 373 -0.36 19.10 -25.25
C THR A 373 -1.06 20.21 -26.02
N THR A 374 -1.99 19.83 -26.90
CA THR A 374 -2.91 20.74 -27.58
C THR A 374 -4.03 21.20 -26.64
N TRP A 375 -4.68 22.33 -26.95
CA TRP A 375 -5.86 22.79 -26.21
C TRP A 375 -7.02 21.79 -26.22
N THR A 376 -7.11 20.92 -27.24
CA THR A 376 -8.10 19.83 -27.29
C THR A 376 -7.96 18.89 -26.10
N PHE A 377 -6.74 18.58 -25.64
CA PHE A 377 -6.52 17.76 -24.45
C PHE A 377 -7.17 18.37 -23.19
N ALA A 378 -7.09 19.69 -23.02
CA ALA A 378 -7.70 20.36 -21.88
C ALA A 378 -9.22 20.13 -21.87
N PHE A 379 -9.88 20.26 -23.02
CA PHE A 379 -11.31 19.99 -23.18
C PHE A 379 -11.66 18.50 -23.04
N ASP A 380 -10.92 17.61 -23.69
CA ASP A 380 -11.17 16.16 -23.69
C ASP A 380 -10.97 15.56 -22.28
N SER A 381 -10.10 16.15 -21.47
CA SER A 381 -9.87 15.73 -20.09
C SER A 381 -10.91 16.29 -19.10
N LEU A 382 -11.74 17.27 -19.47
CA LEU A 382 -12.76 17.85 -18.58
C LEU A 382 -13.75 16.83 -18.04
N PRO A 383 -14.41 15.97 -18.87
CA PRO A 383 -15.38 15.02 -18.35
C PRO A 383 -14.75 14.05 -17.35
N LEU A 384 -13.53 13.60 -17.63
CA LEU A 384 -12.77 12.69 -16.78
C LEU A 384 -12.41 13.34 -15.43
N ASN A 385 -11.96 14.60 -15.46
CA ASN A 385 -11.65 15.38 -14.26
C ASN A 385 -12.90 15.72 -13.43
N CYS A 386 -13.97 16.18 -14.08
CA CYS A 386 -15.25 16.49 -13.42
C CYS A 386 -15.83 15.26 -12.74
N TYR A 387 -15.76 14.09 -13.38
CA TYR A 387 -16.24 12.85 -12.79
C TYR A 387 -15.41 12.40 -11.58
N LEU A 388 -14.08 12.57 -11.63
CA LEU A 388 -13.21 12.33 -10.48
C LEU A 388 -13.52 13.30 -9.31
N ILE A 389 -13.68 14.59 -9.60
CA ILE A 389 -14.02 15.62 -8.61
C ILE A 389 -15.37 15.31 -7.97
N TYR A 390 -16.38 14.92 -8.73
CA TYR A 390 -17.70 14.55 -8.23
C TYR A 390 -17.63 13.40 -7.20
N HIS A 391 -16.90 12.32 -7.51
CA HIS A 391 -16.74 11.20 -6.56
C HIS A 391 -15.84 11.55 -5.38
N SER A 392 -14.85 12.43 -5.57
CA SER A 392 -14.06 12.97 -4.46
C SER A 392 -14.89 13.85 -3.53
N TRP A 393 -15.82 14.64 -4.06
CA TRP A 393 -16.76 15.44 -3.28
C TRP A 393 -17.75 14.55 -2.53
N LYS A 394 -18.27 13.50 -3.19
CA LYS A 394 -19.12 12.50 -2.53
C LYS A 394 -18.40 11.81 -1.38
N PHE A 395 -17.14 11.41 -1.58
CA PHE A 395 -16.30 10.86 -0.50
C PHE A 395 -16.04 11.87 0.61
N TYR A 396 -15.84 13.15 0.27
CA TYR A 396 -15.68 14.22 1.24
C TYR A 396 -16.94 14.41 2.10
N LYS A 397 -18.13 14.34 1.51
CA LYS A 397 -19.42 14.49 2.19
C LYS A 397 -19.80 13.24 2.99
N ASP A 398 -19.93 12.10 2.34
CA ASP A 398 -20.55 10.89 2.91
C ASP A 398 -19.59 10.10 3.81
N SER A 399 -18.29 10.06 3.46
CA SER A 399 -17.24 9.43 4.28
C SER A 399 -17.44 7.93 4.57
N ASP A 400 -18.20 7.24 3.75
CA ASP A 400 -18.56 5.84 3.92
C ASP A 400 -17.65 4.88 3.12
N THR A 401 -17.73 3.59 3.44
CA THR A 401 -16.95 2.53 2.77
C THR A 401 -17.29 2.43 1.28
N TYR A 402 -18.52 2.77 0.88
CA TYR A 402 -18.96 2.72 -0.51
C TYR A 402 -18.37 3.86 -1.35
N SER A 403 -18.48 5.12 -0.91
CA SER A 403 -17.89 6.26 -1.63
C SER A 403 -16.36 6.11 -1.76
N ALA A 404 -15.67 5.65 -0.71
CA ALA A 404 -14.25 5.36 -0.74
C ALA A 404 -13.90 4.29 -1.79
N ARG A 405 -14.63 3.16 -1.84
CA ARG A 405 -14.40 2.11 -2.86
C ARG A 405 -14.67 2.61 -4.27
N LYS A 406 -15.68 3.47 -4.47
CA LYS A 406 -16.03 4.02 -5.78
C LYS A 406 -14.94 4.97 -6.27
N LEU A 407 -14.49 5.90 -5.42
CA LEU A 407 -13.38 6.81 -5.74
C LEU A 407 -12.08 6.05 -6.03
N PHE A 408 -11.75 5.04 -5.22
CA PHE A 408 -10.59 4.19 -5.46
C PHE A 408 -10.65 3.49 -6.83
N ARG A 409 -11.76 2.83 -7.17
CA ARG A 409 -11.92 2.17 -8.47
C ARG A 409 -11.85 3.16 -9.63
N LEU A 410 -12.49 4.32 -9.49
CA LEU A 410 -12.44 5.37 -10.51
C LEU A 410 -11.01 5.85 -10.74
N SER A 411 -10.25 6.10 -9.66
CA SER A 411 -8.86 6.57 -9.77
C SER A 411 -7.94 5.59 -10.52
N ILE A 412 -8.21 4.27 -10.46
CA ILE A 412 -7.46 3.25 -11.21
C ILE A 412 -7.67 3.41 -12.72
N ILE A 413 -8.90 3.70 -13.16
CA ILE A 413 -9.25 3.87 -14.57
C ILE A 413 -8.85 5.27 -15.06
N TYR A 414 -8.94 6.26 -14.18
CA TYR A 414 -8.62 7.66 -14.49
C TYR A 414 -7.19 7.82 -15.02
N LEU A 415 -6.19 7.22 -14.36
CA LEU A 415 -4.79 7.41 -14.75
C LEU A 415 -4.46 6.92 -16.17
N PRO A 416 -4.74 5.66 -16.55
CA PRO A 416 -4.47 5.20 -17.91
C PRO A 416 -5.30 5.96 -18.95
N ALA A 417 -6.56 6.31 -18.65
CA ALA A 417 -7.38 7.12 -19.54
C ALA A 417 -6.76 8.52 -19.76
N LEU A 418 -6.30 9.19 -18.70
CA LEU A 418 -5.65 10.49 -18.79
C LEU A 418 -4.33 10.39 -19.57
N MET A 419 -3.50 9.38 -19.30
CA MET A 419 -2.25 9.17 -20.02
C MET A 419 -2.48 8.92 -21.52
N PHE A 420 -3.53 8.16 -21.87
CA PHE A 420 -3.93 7.96 -23.26
C PHE A 420 -4.36 9.27 -23.92
N LEU A 421 -5.21 10.06 -23.26
CA LEU A 421 -5.61 11.39 -23.76
C LEU A 421 -4.41 12.33 -23.93
N MET A 422 -3.45 12.32 -23.02
CA MET A 422 -2.22 13.12 -23.14
C MET A 422 -1.40 12.73 -24.36
N LEU A 423 -1.28 11.43 -24.65
CA LEU A 423 -0.56 10.93 -25.82
C LEU A 423 -1.27 11.31 -27.13
N VAL A 424 -2.60 11.21 -27.18
CA VAL A 424 -3.39 11.63 -28.36
C VAL A 424 -3.30 13.14 -28.57
N GLY A 425 -3.35 13.92 -27.49
CA GLY A 425 -3.21 15.37 -27.51
C GLY A 425 -1.77 15.86 -27.52
N LYS A 426 -0.77 15.00 -27.74
CA LYS A 426 0.65 15.41 -27.73
C LYS A 426 0.90 16.42 -28.85
N LYS A 427 1.49 17.56 -28.50
CA LYS A 427 1.87 18.58 -29.49
C LYS A 427 3.15 18.11 -30.19
N TYR A 428 3.06 17.84 -31.49
CA TYR A 428 4.24 17.61 -32.33
C TYR A 428 4.88 18.97 -32.62
N LYS A 429 6.15 19.15 -32.22
CA LYS A 429 6.91 20.36 -32.55
C LYS A 429 7.10 20.37 -34.07
N LYS A 430 6.35 21.22 -34.75
CA LYS A 430 6.31 21.37 -36.20
C LYS A 430 7.50 22.22 -36.63
N GLU A 431 8.73 21.70 -36.49
CA GLU A 431 9.95 22.43 -36.89
C GLU A 431 10.70 21.80 -38.08
N GLU A 432 10.44 20.56 -38.49
CA GLU A 432 11.17 19.96 -39.64
C GLU A 432 10.46 20.07 -41.02
N LYS A 433 9.19 20.52 -41.10
CA LYS A 433 8.45 20.55 -42.38
C LYS A 433 8.41 21.90 -43.11
N LEU A 434 9.05 22.93 -42.58
CA LEU A 434 9.14 24.23 -43.24
C LEU A 434 10.50 24.47 -43.90
N GLU A 435 11.60 23.89 -43.40
CA GLU A 435 12.92 23.99 -44.06
C GLU A 435 13.05 23.06 -45.29
N GLU A 436 12.35 21.92 -45.30
CA GLU A 436 12.31 20.99 -46.45
C GLU A 436 11.31 21.41 -47.55
N LYS A 437 10.53 22.47 -47.31
CA LYS A 437 9.67 23.12 -48.33
C LYS A 437 10.21 24.46 -48.82
N SER A 438 11.30 24.94 -48.23
CA SER A 438 11.99 26.18 -48.61
C SER A 438 13.41 25.95 -49.13
N SER A 439 13.87 24.69 -49.18
CA SER A 439 15.10 24.23 -49.83
C SER A 439 14.74 23.34 -51.00
#